data_AF-A0A6P0SGG7-F1
#
_entry.id   AF-A0A6P0SGG7-F1
#
_cell.length_a   1.000
_cell.length_b   1.000
_cell.length_c   1.000
_cell.angle_alpha   90.00
_cell.angle_beta   90.00
_cell.angle_gamma   90.00
#
_symmetry.space_group_name_H-M   'P 1'
#
loop_
_entity.id
_entity.type
_entity.pdbx_description
1 polymer ?
#
loop_
_entity_poly.entity_id
_entity_poly.type
_entity_poly.pdbx_seq_one_letter_code
_entity_poly.pdbx_strand_id
1 'polypeptide(L)'
;MTPNSVSKIRVFPSKELHKVWKTWLNAYRWVYNWSIATIKNGYQGSAYDLQKLARSADRPEWVKTLPGHQLQEAVADGIDAVKQAKANGGFAKFKSCRQTSQVIKFKAGNFKKGFWYPTK
;
A
#
# COMPACT_ATOMS: atom_id res chain seq x y z
N MET A 1 -9.86 -23.14 -35.04
CA MET A 1 -9.29 -22.41 -33.88
C MET A 1 -9.44 -20.93 -34.16
N THR A 2 -10.26 -20.21 -33.41
CA THR A 2 -10.38 -18.74 -33.53
C THR A 2 -9.21 -18.08 -32.82
N PRO A 3 -8.28 -17.43 -33.52
CA PRO A 3 -7.21 -16.68 -32.90
C PRO A 3 -7.83 -15.42 -32.29
N ASN A 4 -7.53 -15.12 -31.02
CA ASN A 4 -7.98 -13.95 -30.24
C ASN A 4 -9.23 -14.10 -29.36
N SER A 5 -9.50 -15.26 -28.75
CA SER A 5 -10.38 -15.26 -27.57
C SER A 5 -9.64 -14.63 -26.38
N VAL A 6 -9.95 -13.38 -26.05
CA VAL A 6 -9.48 -12.74 -24.81
C VAL A 6 -10.13 -13.46 -23.64
N SER A 7 -9.40 -14.38 -23.01
CA SER A 7 -9.84 -15.01 -21.75
C SER A 7 -9.86 -13.95 -20.65
N LYS A 8 -11.05 -13.52 -20.24
CA LYS A 8 -11.23 -12.69 -19.04
C LYS A 8 -10.96 -13.56 -17.81
N ILE A 9 -9.69 -13.69 -17.45
CA ILE A 9 -9.28 -14.39 -16.24
C ILE A 9 -9.64 -13.51 -15.04
N ARG A 10 -10.45 -14.03 -14.13
CA ARG A 10 -10.65 -13.38 -12.83
C ARG A 10 -9.32 -13.47 -12.08
N VAL A 11 -8.69 -12.33 -11.85
CA VAL A 11 -7.45 -12.22 -11.06
C VAL A 11 -7.62 -12.81 -9.66
N PHE A 12 -8.85 -12.88 -9.14
CA PHE A 12 -9.17 -13.49 -7.85
C PHE A 12 -10.01 -14.76 -8.04
N PRO A 13 -9.52 -15.94 -7.59
CA PRO A 13 -10.26 -17.21 -7.68
C PRO A 13 -11.55 -17.24 -6.84
N SER A 14 -11.75 -16.32 -5.89
CA SER A 14 -12.97 -16.24 -5.07
C SER A 14 -13.38 -14.80 -4.72
N LYS A 15 -14.67 -14.61 -4.38
CA LYS A 15 -15.20 -13.33 -3.87
C LYS A 15 -14.55 -12.91 -2.55
N GLU A 16 -14.18 -13.88 -1.72
CA GLU A 16 -13.52 -13.67 -0.43
C GLU A 16 -12.12 -13.09 -0.63
N LEU A 17 -11.32 -13.67 -1.55
CA LEU A 17 -9.99 -13.14 -1.82
C LEU A 17 -10.06 -11.73 -2.43
N HIS A 18 -11.05 -11.46 -3.28
CA HIS A 18 -11.29 -10.10 -3.76
C HIS A 18 -11.61 -9.13 -2.62
N LYS A 19 -12.42 -9.54 -1.63
CA LYS A 19 -12.71 -8.73 -0.45
C LYS A 19 -11.45 -8.45 0.36
N VAL A 20 -10.63 -9.47 0.63
CA VAL A 20 -9.32 -9.30 1.31
C VAL A 20 -8.44 -8.32 0.55
N TRP A 21 -8.31 -8.49 -0.76
CA TRP A 21 -7.53 -7.61 -1.62
C TRP A 21 -8.01 -6.15 -1.55
N LYS A 22 -9.31 -5.90 -1.66
CA LYS A 22 -9.87 -4.55 -1.57
C LYS A 22 -9.68 -3.95 -0.18
N THR A 23 -9.78 -4.75 0.89
CA THR A 23 -9.46 -4.31 2.25
C THR A 23 -8.00 -3.87 2.36
N TRP A 24 -7.06 -4.68 1.87
CA TRP A 24 -5.65 -4.33 1.88
C TRP A 24 -5.34 -3.09 1.04
N LEU A 25 -5.95 -2.95 -0.13
CA LEU A 25 -5.80 -1.78 -0.98
C LEU A 25 -6.27 -0.49 -0.28
N ASN A 26 -7.40 -0.56 0.40
CA ASN A 26 -7.89 0.55 1.20
C ASN A 26 -6.97 0.85 2.39
N ALA A 27 -6.46 -0.18 3.07
CA ALA A 27 -5.57 -0.03 4.22
C ALA A 27 -4.23 0.57 3.81
N TYR A 28 -3.69 0.15 2.67
CA TYR A 28 -2.48 0.72 2.07
C TYR A 28 -2.66 2.23 1.81
N ARG A 29 -3.78 2.62 1.20
CA ARG A 29 -4.13 4.02 0.98
C ARG A 29 -4.23 4.80 2.28
N TRP A 30 -4.84 4.22 3.31
CA TRP A 30 -4.95 4.85 4.62
C TRP A 30 -3.57 5.11 5.23
N VAL A 31 -2.68 4.10 5.24
CA VAL A 31 -1.32 4.23 5.79
C VAL A 31 -0.52 5.27 5.01
N TYR A 32 -0.62 5.26 3.67
CA TYR A 32 0.03 6.27 2.83
C TYR A 32 -0.43 7.70 3.18
N ASN A 33 -1.74 7.93 3.30
CA ASN A 33 -2.29 9.24 3.64
C ASN A 33 -1.89 9.66 5.06
N TRP A 34 -1.92 8.72 6.00
CA TRP A 34 -1.46 8.92 7.37
C TRP A 34 0.02 9.34 7.39
N SER A 35 0.88 8.68 6.61
CA SER A 35 2.30 9.06 6.52
C SER A 35 2.49 10.47 6.00
N ILE A 36 1.77 10.88 4.95
CA ILE A 36 1.84 12.27 4.46
C ILE A 36 1.36 13.25 5.53
N ALA A 37 0.26 12.95 6.22
CA ALA A 37 -0.26 13.82 7.27
C ALA A 37 0.73 13.96 8.43
N THR A 38 1.33 12.86 8.89
CA THR A 38 2.36 12.86 9.93
C THR A 38 3.59 13.68 9.54
N ILE A 39 4.05 13.57 8.29
CA ILE A 39 5.17 14.37 7.78
C ILE A 39 4.79 15.86 7.70
N LYS A 40 3.58 16.18 7.23
CA LYS A 40 3.07 17.56 7.21
C LYS A 40 2.96 18.17 8.61
N ASN A 41 2.69 17.36 9.63
CA ASN A 41 2.62 17.77 11.03
C ASN A 41 4.00 17.91 11.71
N GLY A 42 5.10 17.89 10.94
CA GLY A 42 6.44 18.19 11.44
C GLY A 42 7.31 16.99 11.76
N TYR A 43 6.90 15.77 11.37
CA TYR A 43 7.78 14.61 11.52
C TYR A 43 9.03 14.71 10.64
N GLN A 44 10.21 14.57 11.25
CA GLN A 44 11.53 14.68 10.58
C GLN A 44 12.42 13.43 10.75
N GLY A 45 11.88 12.34 11.32
CA GLY A 45 12.64 11.12 11.57
C GLY A 45 12.87 10.24 10.32
N SER A 46 13.47 9.07 10.55
CA SER A 46 13.78 8.12 9.47
C SER A 46 12.54 7.39 8.95
N ALA A 47 12.64 6.81 7.75
CA ALA A 47 11.57 5.97 7.22
C ALA A 47 11.25 4.77 8.13
N TYR A 48 12.27 4.21 8.78
CA TYR A 48 12.13 3.08 9.69
C TYR A 48 11.33 3.47 10.95
N ASP A 49 11.62 4.65 11.51
CA ASP A 49 10.91 5.16 12.68
C ASP A 49 9.45 5.49 12.34
N LEU A 50 9.19 6.05 11.16
CA LEU A 50 7.83 6.33 10.71
C LEU A 50 7.03 5.04 10.50
N GLN A 51 7.67 3.96 10.06
CA GLN A 51 7.03 2.63 9.98
C GLN A 51 6.67 2.08 11.36
N LYS A 52 7.55 2.26 12.36
CA LYS A 52 7.27 1.87 13.74
C LYS A 52 6.09 2.66 14.30
N LEU A 53 6.09 3.98 14.09
CA LEU A 53 4.99 4.86 14.48
C LEU A 53 3.67 4.51 13.78
N ALA A 54 3.70 4.25 12.47
CA ALA A 54 2.53 3.82 11.73
C ALA A 54 1.96 2.49 12.26
N ARG A 55 2.84 1.59 12.73
CA ARG A 55 2.41 0.31 13.32
C ARG A 55 1.77 0.50 14.70
N SER A 56 2.30 1.40 15.53
CA SER A 56 1.79 1.71 16.88
C SER A 56 0.66 2.74 16.91
N ALA A 57 0.38 3.42 15.80
CA ALA A 57 -0.69 4.39 15.71
C ALA A 57 -2.04 3.73 16.02
N ASP A 58 -2.95 4.52 16.61
CA ASP A 58 -4.35 4.11 16.70
C ASP A 58 -4.95 4.06 15.29
N ARG A 59 -5.29 2.84 14.87
CA ARG A 59 -5.69 2.52 13.50
C ARG A 59 -6.99 1.76 13.50
N PRO A 60 -7.90 2.04 12.55
CA PRO A 60 -9.12 1.25 12.39
C PRO A 60 -8.78 -0.24 12.20
N GLU A 61 -9.67 -1.12 12.69
CA GLU A 61 -9.41 -2.57 12.71
C GLU A 61 -9.13 -3.14 11.31
N TRP A 62 -9.86 -2.66 10.30
CA TRP A 62 -9.64 -3.07 8.91
C TRP A 62 -8.26 -2.65 8.36
N VAL A 63 -7.62 -1.62 8.92
CA VAL A 63 -6.24 -1.22 8.55
C VAL A 63 -5.21 -2.15 9.20
N LYS A 64 -5.49 -2.67 10.40
CA LYS A 64 -4.60 -3.62 11.09
C LYS A 64 -4.46 -4.95 10.35
N THR A 65 -5.44 -5.29 9.51
CA THR A 65 -5.38 -6.49 8.64
C THR A 65 -4.33 -6.40 7.53
N LEU A 66 -3.77 -5.21 7.26
CA LEU A 66 -2.73 -5.03 6.26
C LEU A 66 -1.44 -5.72 6.71
N PRO A 67 -0.84 -6.60 5.90
CA PRO A 67 0.38 -7.28 6.30
C PRO A 67 1.53 -6.29 6.53
N GLY A 68 2.42 -6.64 7.45
CA GLY A 68 3.46 -5.73 7.95
C GLY A 68 4.38 -5.17 6.87
N HIS A 69 4.71 -5.95 5.84
CA HIS A 69 5.53 -5.48 4.72
C HIS A 69 4.80 -4.44 3.87
N GLN A 70 3.51 -4.62 3.61
CA GLN A 70 2.70 -3.69 2.81
C GLN A 70 2.50 -2.37 3.54
N LEU A 71 2.41 -2.40 4.87
CA LEU A 71 2.49 -1.19 5.68
C LEU A 71 3.82 -0.47 5.48
N GLN A 72 4.94 -1.18 5.50
CA GLN A 72 6.26 -0.59 5.28
C GLN A 72 6.37 0.06 3.90
N GLU A 73 5.89 -0.62 2.85
CA GLU A 73 5.85 -0.07 1.50
C GLU A 73 4.93 1.15 1.38
N ALA A 74 3.77 1.14 2.05
CA ALA A 74 2.85 2.27 2.05
C ALA A 74 3.47 3.52 2.70
N VAL A 75 4.21 3.35 3.79
CA VAL A 75 4.95 4.42 4.45
C VAL A 75 6.08 4.94 3.56
N ALA A 76 6.86 4.03 2.94
CA ALA A 76 7.94 4.39 2.03
C ALA A 76 7.42 5.20 0.84
N ASP A 77 6.30 4.77 0.22
CA ASP A 77 5.61 5.50 -0.83
C ASP A 77 5.19 6.91 -0.40
N GLY A 78 4.70 7.06 0.84
CA GLY A 78 4.32 8.35 1.39
C GLY A 78 5.50 9.31 1.50
N ILE A 79 6.63 8.81 2.01
CA ILE A 79 7.88 9.58 2.13
C ILE A 79 8.40 9.96 0.74
N ASP A 80 8.45 9.02 -0.20
CA ASP A 80 8.93 9.27 -1.55
C ASP A 80 8.06 10.29 -2.28
N ALA A 81 6.74 10.24 -2.09
CA ALA A 81 5.83 11.26 -2.62
C ALA A 81 6.10 12.66 -2.06
N VAL A 82 6.42 12.77 -0.76
CA VAL A 82 6.82 14.05 -0.15
C VAL A 82 8.14 14.55 -0.71
N LYS A 83 9.14 13.66 -0.82
CA LYS A 83 10.45 14.01 -1.39
C LYS A 83 10.34 14.49 -2.83
N GLN A 84 9.61 13.74 -3.67
CA GLN A 84 9.37 14.11 -5.08
C GLN A 84 8.61 15.42 -5.19
N ALA A 85 7.56 15.62 -4.38
CA ALA A 85 6.83 16.87 -4.39
C ALA A 85 7.73 18.06 -4.01
N LYS A 86 8.55 17.91 -2.97
CA LYS A 86 9.50 18.94 -2.55
C LYS A 86 10.54 19.25 -3.64
N ALA A 87 11.08 18.23 -4.30
CA ALA A 87 12.01 18.40 -5.42
C ALA A 87 11.38 19.17 -6.60
N ASN A 88 10.07 18.99 -6.82
CA ASN A 88 9.30 19.69 -7.84
C ASN A 88 8.69 21.03 -7.35
N GLY A 89 9.11 21.54 -6.19
CA GLY A 89 8.60 22.81 -5.64
C GLY A 89 7.14 22.78 -5.18
N GLY A 90 6.58 21.59 -4.93
CA GLY A 90 5.18 21.40 -4.58
C GLY A 90 4.96 20.59 -3.30
N PHE A 91 3.69 20.21 -3.08
CA PHE A 91 3.26 19.45 -1.89
C PHE A 91 2.70 18.09 -2.27
N ALA A 92 3.03 17.06 -1.47
CA ALA A 92 2.44 15.74 -1.65
C ALA A 92 0.93 15.77 -1.41
N LYS A 93 0.20 15.07 -2.28
CA LYS A 93 -1.25 14.94 -2.25
C LYS A 93 -1.66 13.60 -1.65
N PHE A 94 -2.79 13.60 -0.96
CA PHE A 94 -3.41 12.37 -0.49
C PHE A 94 -3.98 11.55 -1.65
N LYS A 95 -3.93 10.22 -1.52
CA LYS A 95 -4.60 9.29 -2.42
C LYS A 95 -6.10 9.26 -2.14
N SER A 96 -6.90 9.43 -3.19
CA SER A 96 -8.37 9.41 -3.10
C SER A 96 -8.92 7.98 -3.26
N CYS A 97 -10.06 7.70 -2.61
CA CYS A 97 -10.82 6.47 -2.87
C CYS A 97 -11.35 6.39 -4.30
N ARG A 98 -11.53 7.55 -4.96
CA ARG A 98 -12.09 7.69 -6.30
C ARG A 98 -11.03 7.63 -7.41
N GLN A 99 -9.75 7.43 -7.07
CA GLN A 99 -8.73 7.26 -8.09
C GLN A 99 -9.04 6.03 -8.93
N THR A 100 -8.96 6.19 -10.25
CA THR A 100 -9.26 5.15 -11.25
C THR A 100 -8.31 3.96 -11.14
N SER A 101 -7.08 4.20 -10.69
CA SER A 101 -6.08 3.18 -10.39
C SER A 101 -5.52 3.35 -8.97
N GLN A 102 -5.28 2.23 -8.30
CA GLN A 102 -4.65 2.18 -6.98
C GLN A 102 -3.63 1.05 -6.98
N VAL A 103 -2.50 1.30 -6.33
CA VAL A 103 -1.35 0.38 -6.32
C VAL A 103 -1.10 -0.09 -4.90
N ILE A 104 -0.82 -1.39 -4.77
CA ILE A 104 -0.26 -2.02 -3.59
C ILE A 104 1.06 -2.68 -4.03
N LYS A 105 2.16 -2.33 -3.37
CA LYS A 105 3.49 -2.79 -3.76
C LYS A 105 3.85 -4.08 -3.03
N PHE A 106 4.41 -5.02 -3.78
CA PHE A 106 5.00 -6.26 -3.29
C PHE A 106 6.46 -6.29 -3.72
N LYS A 107 7.38 -6.55 -2.79
CA LYS A 107 8.83 -6.60 -3.06
C LYS A 107 9.22 -7.97 -3.58
N ALA A 108 9.69 -8.08 -4.83
CA ALA A 108 10.12 -9.32 -5.49
C ALA A 108 10.84 -10.34 -4.59
N GLY A 109 11.77 -9.91 -3.74
CA GLY A 109 12.51 -10.80 -2.82
C GLY A 109 11.65 -11.54 -1.77
N ASN A 110 10.41 -11.10 -1.55
CA ASN A 110 9.44 -11.76 -0.67
C ASN A 110 8.69 -12.89 -1.39
N PHE A 111 8.74 -12.98 -2.72
CA PHE A 111 8.13 -14.08 -3.45
C PHE A 111 9.03 -15.31 -3.35
N LYS A 112 8.61 -16.30 -2.56
CA LYS A 112 9.38 -17.54 -2.34
C LYS A 112 8.43 -18.74 -2.43
N LYS A 113 8.91 -19.82 -3.06
CA LYS A 113 8.16 -21.08 -3.21
C LYS A 113 6.76 -20.90 -3.85
N GLY A 114 6.59 -19.93 -4.75
CA GLY A 114 5.31 -19.65 -5.41
C GLY A 114 4.35 -18.74 -4.63
N PHE A 115 4.75 -18.26 -3.45
CA PHE A 115 3.89 -17.43 -2.59
C PHE A 115 4.62 -16.17 -2.10
N TRP A 116 3.89 -15.06 -1.95
CA TRP A 116 4.39 -13.82 -1.34
C TRP A 116 4.48 -13.89 0.19
N TYR A 117 3.70 -14.79 0.79
CA TYR A 117 3.70 -15.05 2.22
C TYR A 117 3.74 -16.56 2.43
N PRO A 118 4.92 -17.19 2.24
CA PRO A 118 5.06 -18.60 2.56
C PRO A 118 4.86 -18.77 4.07
N THR A 119 3.85 -19.54 4.47
CA THR A 119 3.84 -20.15 5.80
C THR A 119 5.06 -21.07 5.91
N LYS A 120 5.74 -21.01 7.05
CA LYS A 120 6.97 -21.78 7.33
C LYS A 120 6.80 -23.25 6.96
#